data_AF-A0A9D8T1Y4-F1
#
_entry.id   AF-A0A9D8T1Y4-F1
#
_cell.length_a   1.000
_cell.length_b   1.000
_cell.length_c   1.000
_cell.angle_alpha   90.00
_cell.angle_beta   90.00
_cell.angle_gamma   90.00
#
_symmetry.space_group_name_H-M   'P 1'
#
loop_
_entity.id
_entity.type
_entity.pdbx_description
1 polymer ?
#
loop_
_entity_poly.entity_id
_entity_poly.type
_entity_poly.pdbx_seq_one_letter_code
_entity_poly.pdbx_strand_id
1 'polypeptide(L)'
;MKKLVIFTLILCLVACTDPFAGQPFITPTEIENEMTCTTLLEHRSEDFSTWIELLRYADYYNGLKDVTASITLFAPTNEAMQEFLQWQGVEKVQDLDLTYARYVVQNHILNGAKINSETFINFAVDAEPLQVQSLFNAYLKPSFGRTITEVDDADRTDEIIEEETLFINNQAAVQPRDSGGVRFAEASNAIIYYMDDVIRPLAETMVDKLEEQGEYTIFAAACRESGYDKVVEKVRDTIRIQGGGYTIQDYRFTCFAPSDEAMAAANIHSLDDLKARCREELPQAGDSALYQYVKYHFFDQAYTKEQFCKFNSVDETLIYDTQLDGQVIICRNDTIDYLVPMLNDKAKFVRSNIEARNGYIHKMDYYLPVFEPEPVTIKWDFCNSSDIIAIVNAYGASRSLGNLFTSALTNKEEKVDLSDMHRDGDFGPVSSFTYQANTAKASYSNYRAVGFTKCKYLKASDKNNNTYGAYMNNLLNLNLGYAGWIQFKTPTIIKGKYKVTLHYASDVTMKDFHSAGSLTKFQFDPDLGKSEWTKNAQVYKGLPTKNVMYCSADLVLFETIEFDSSNRHLFKAIMLDINAKTNSVYHQMWDYLLFEPIK
;
A
#
# COMPACT_ATOMS: atom_id res chain seq x y z
N MET A 1 -89.80 -18.05 8.02
CA MET A 1 -88.60 -18.70 7.46
C MET A 1 -87.74 -17.64 6.79
N LYS A 2 -86.44 -17.72 7.05
CA LYS A 2 -85.42 -16.69 6.83
C LYS A 2 -85.04 -16.53 5.36
N LYS A 3 -84.60 -15.31 5.06
CA LYS A 3 -83.97 -14.85 3.82
C LYS A 3 -82.62 -15.53 3.57
N LEU A 4 -82.19 -15.51 2.29
CA LEU A 4 -81.00 -14.80 1.78
C LEU A 4 -80.00 -15.66 0.96
N VAL A 5 -79.71 -15.12 -0.24
CA VAL A 5 -78.52 -15.20 -1.13
C VAL A 5 -78.14 -16.53 -1.81
N ILE A 6 -78.22 -16.54 -3.15
CA ILE A 6 -77.09 -16.95 -3.99
C ILE A 6 -76.87 -15.88 -5.08
N PHE A 7 -75.61 -15.51 -5.19
CA PHE A 7 -74.97 -14.48 -6.01
C PHE A 7 -75.00 -14.89 -7.49
N THR A 8 -75.34 -13.98 -8.41
CA THR A 8 -75.11 -14.19 -9.86
C THR A 8 -74.22 -13.07 -10.37
N LEU A 9 -72.98 -13.45 -10.64
CA LEU A 9 -71.90 -12.67 -11.23
C LEU A 9 -72.30 -12.27 -12.66
N ILE A 10 -72.48 -10.97 -12.90
CA ILE A 10 -72.66 -10.42 -14.25
C ILE A 10 -71.26 -10.24 -14.86
N LEU A 11 -70.95 -11.09 -15.83
CA LEU A 11 -69.73 -11.06 -16.62
C LEU A 11 -69.88 -9.98 -17.71
N CYS A 12 -69.46 -8.74 -17.41
CA CYS A 12 -69.27 -7.71 -18.43
C CYS A 12 -67.92 -7.94 -19.13
N LEU A 13 -67.95 -8.64 -20.26
CA LEU A 13 -66.85 -8.69 -21.22
C LEU A 13 -66.69 -7.30 -21.84
N VAL A 14 -65.82 -6.47 -21.25
CA VAL A 14 -65.24 -5.32 -21.94
C VAL A 14 -63.97 -5.82 -22.61
N ALA A 15 -64.03 -5.96 -23.93
CA ALA A 15 -62.88 -6.27 -24.76
C ALA A 15 -61.85 -5.12 -24.62
N CYS A 16 -60.69 -5.38 -24.04
CA CYS A 16 -59.51 -4.60 -24.36
C CYS A 16 -59.17 -4.92 -25.81
N THR A 17 -59.34 -3.95 -26.70
CA THR A 17 -58.67 -3.97 -28.00
C THR A 17 -57.18 -3.90 -27.72
N ASP A 18 -56.49 -5.04 -27.87
CA ASP A 18 -55.03 -5.08 -27.89
C ASP A 18 -54.53 -4.17 -29.02
N PRO A 19 -53.86 -3.04 -28.72
CA PRO A 19 -53.39 -2.12 -29.75
C PRO A 19 -52.30 -2.71 -30.66
N PHE A 20 -51.82 -3.93 -30.36
CA PHE A 20 -50.81 -4.65 -31.13
C PHE A 20 -51.33 -5.91 -31.83
N ALA A 21 -52.64 -6.17 -31.81
CA ALA A 21 -53.24 -7.30 -32.51
C ALA A 21 -53.01 -7.20 -34.05
N GLY A 22 -52.11 -8.03 -34.57
CA GLY A 22 -51.77 -8.11 -35.99
C GLY A 22 -50.50 -7.36 -36.42
N GLN A 23 -49.76 -6.76 -35.49
CA GLN A 23 -48.41 -6.24 -35.77
C GLN A 23 -47.39 -7.41 -35.66
N PRO A 24 -46.49 -7.62 -36.63
CA PRO A 24 -45.41 -8.58 -36.46
C PRO A 24 -44.53 -8.16 -35.28
N PHE A 25 -44.23 -9.10 -34.40
CA PHE A 25 -43.26 -8.91 -33.32
C PHE A 25 -41.90 -8.65 -33.96
N ILE A 26 -41.44 -7.39 -33.97
CA ILE A 26 -40.11 -7.05 -34.49
C ILE A 26 -39.11 -7.45 -33.41
N THR A 27 -38.39 -8.54 -33.63
CA THR A 27 -37.14 -8.81 -32.90
C THR A 27 -36.18 -7.65 -33.13
N PRO A 28 -35.53 -7.08 -32.09
CA PRO A 28 -34.49 -6.08 -32.29
C PRO A 28 -33.48 -6.62 -33.29
N THR A 29 -33.19 -5.85 -34.33
CA THR A 29 -32.24 -6.21 -35.38
C THR A 29 -30.89 -6.58 -34.78
N GLU A 30 -30.47 -7.84 -34.91
CA GLU A 30 -29.12 -8.34 -34.55
C GLU A 30 -27.98 -7.63 -35.32
N ILE A 31 -28.31 -6.70 -36.22
CA ILE A 31 -27.40 -5.97 -37.10
C ILE A 31 -26.36 -5.15 -36.33
N GLU A 32 -26.74 -4.47 -35.23
CA GLU A 32 -25.79 -3.66 -34.44
C GLU A 32 -24.72 -4.53 -33.76
N ASN A 33 -25.11 -5.70 -33.24
CA ASN A 33 -24.22 -6.64 -32.57
C ASN A 33 -23.18 -7.25 -33.52
N GLU A 34 -23.42 -7.22 -34.84
CA GLU A 34 -22.48 -7.66 -35.87
C GLU A 34 -21.49 -6.55 -36.26
N MET A 35 -21.81 -5.27 -35.99
CA MET A 35 -20.94 -4.14 -36.30
C MET A 35 -19.73 -4.10 -35.37
N THR A 36 -18.58 -3.66 -35.87
CA THR A 36 -17.45 -3.28 -34.99
C THR A 36 -17.82 -2.06 -34.16
N CYS A 37 -17.17 -1.87 -33.02
CA CYS A 37 -17.44 -0.72 -32.14
C CYS A 37 -17.29 0.61 -32.87
N THR A 38 -16.28 0.78 -33.74
CA THR A 38 -16.12 2.00 -34.54
C THR A 38 -17.26 2.21 -35.53
N THR A 39 -17.77 1.14 -36.15
CA THR A 39 -18.91 1.21 -37.08
C THR A 39 -20.19 1.57 -36.33
N LEU A 40 -20.39 1.01 -35.14
CA LEU A 40 -21.54 1.32 -34.29
C LEU A 40 -21.50 2.77 -33.80
N LEU A 41 -20.34 3.28 -33.39
CA LEU A 41 -20.16 4.70 -33.04
C LEU A 41 -20.49 5.61 -34.23
N GLU A 42 -20.02 5.28 -35.45
CA GLU A 42 -20.37 6.06 -36.64
C GLU A 42 -21.86 5.98 -36.98
N HIS A 43 -22.50 4.83 -36.77
CA HIS A 43 -23.94 4.69 -36.95
C HIS A 43 -24.73 5.58 -35.97
N ARG A 44 -24.19 5.80 -34.78
CA ARG A 44 -24.73 6.65 -33.71
C ARG A 44 -23.98 7.97 -33.56
N SER A 45 -23.61 8.58 -34.68
CA SER A 45 -22.87 9.84 -34.69
C SER A 45 -23.61 10.99 -33.98
N GLU A 46 -24.95 10.94 -33.93
CA GLU A 46 -25.76 11.89 -33.16
C GLU A 46 -25.44 11.89 -31.67
N ASP A 47 -24.98 10.75 -31.13
CA ASP A 47 -24.57 10.61 -29.74
C ASP A 47 -23.04 10.80 -29.58
N PHE A 48 -22.22 10.39 -30.57
CA PHE A 48 -20.77 10.20 -30.37
C PHE A 48 -19.83 10.94 -31.35
N SER A 49 -20.33 11.84 -32.20
CA SER A 49 -19.50 12.54 -33.20
C SER A 49 -18.21 13.15 -32.64
N THR A 50 -18.27 13.85 -31.50
CA THR A 50 -17.12 14.51 -30.88
C THR A 50 -16.14 13.50 -30.29
N TRP A 51 -16.64 12.40 -29.74
CA TRP A 51 -15.80 11.29 -29.27
C TRP A 51 -15.05 10.63 -30.44
N ILE A 52 -15.72 10.42 -31.58
CA ILE A 52 -15.08 9.87 -32.79
C ILE A 52 -13.97 10.81 -33.29
N GLU A 53 -14.18 12.13 -33.23
CA GLU A 53 -13.14 13.11 -33.55
C GLU A 53 -11.93 12.99 -32.62
N LEU A 54 -12.14 12.84 -31.31
CA LEU A 54 -11.06 12.61 -30.33
C LEU A 54 -10.31 11.30 -30.60
N LEU A 55 -11.01 10.21 -30.87
CA LEU A 55 -10.39 8.93 -31.24
C LEU A 55 -9.50 9.04 -32.48
N ARG A 56 -9.91 9.85 -33.46
CA ARG A 56 -9.13 10.10 -34.69
C ARG A 56 -7.94 11.01 -34.41
N TYR A 57 -8.12 12.08 -33.63
CA TYR A 57 -7.04 13.00 -33.27
C TYR A 57 -5.95 12.30 -32.44
N ALA A 58 -6.35 11.48 -31.47
CA ALA A 58 -5.44 10.71 -30.61
C ALA A 58 -4.76 9.51 -31.30
N ASP A 59 -5.16 9.17 -32.53
CA ASP A 59 -4.68 8.02 -33.32
C ASP A 59 -5.06 6.63 -32.74
N TYR A 60 -6.25 6.54 -32.12
CA TYR A 60 -6.79 5.29 -31.55
C TYR A 60 -7.94 4.69 -32.36
N TYR A 61 -8.58 5.49 -33.22
CA TYR A 61 -9.75 5.07 -33.99
C TYR A 61 -9.50 3.80 -34.82
N ASN A 62 -8.34 3.68 -35.47
CA ASN A 62 -8.03 2.49 -36.28
C ASN A 62 -7.73 1.25 -35.43
N GLY A 63 -7.18 1.41 -34.23
CA GLY A 63 -6.89 0.30 -33.33
C GLY A 63 -8.16 -0.42 -32.83
N LEU A 64 -9.28 0.30 -32.77
CA LEU A 64 -10.58 -0.21 -32.32
C LEU A 64 -11.34 -1.03 -33.41
N LYS A 65 -10.83 -1.07 -34.64
CA LYS A 65 -11.44 -1.83 -35.76
C LYS A 65 -11.15 -3.32 -35.75
N ASP A 66 -10.25 -3.78 -34.89
CA ASP A 66 -9.89 -5.20 -34.82
C ASP A 66 -11.09 -6.03 -34.35
N VAL A 67 -11.64 -6.83 -35.28
CA VAL A 67 -12.80 -7.70 -35.03
C VAL A 67 -12.51 -8.81 -34.02
N THR A 68 -11.24 -9.13 -33.78
CA THR A 68 -10.83 -10.18 -32.83
C THR A 68 -10.61 -9.65 -31.41
N ALA A 69 -10.58 -8.33 -31.25
CA ALA A 69 -10.41 -7.70 -29.95
C ALA A 69 -11.65 -7.92 -29.06
N SER A 70 -11.42 -7.90 -27.74
CA SER A 70 -12.48 -7.91 -26.73
C SER A 70 -12.33 -6.65 -25.90
N ILE A 71 -13.21 -5.68 -26.15
CA ILE A 71 -13.08 -4.32 -25.63
C ILE A 71 -14.26 -3.97 -24.74
N THR A 72 -14.01 -3.27 -23.64
CA THR A 72 -15.02 -2.47 -22.94
C THR A 72 -14.67 -1.01 -23.16
N LEU A 73 -15.58 -0.28 -23.81
CA LEU A 73 -15.42 1.12 -24.17
C LEU A 73 -16.38 1.97 -23.36
N PHE A 74 -15.86 2.94 -22.63
CA PHE A 74 -16.65 4.01 -22.03
C PHE A 74 -16.68 5.16 -23.04
N ALA A 75 -17.81 5.39 -23.70
CA ALA A 75 -17.93 6.40 -24.74
C ALA A 75 -18.71 7.62 -24.19
N PRO A 76 -18.06 8.78 -24.05
CA PRO A 76 -18.76 10.03 -23.71
C PRO A 76 -19.65 10.50 -24.84
N THR A 77 -20.85 10.95 -24.49
CA THR A 77 -21.78 11.60 -25.43
C THR A 77 -21.22 12.93 -25.93
N ASN A 78 -21.83 13.48 -26.98
CA ASN A 78 -21.49 14.79 -27.50
C ASN A 78 -21.64 15.89 -26.44
N GLU A 79 -22.66 15.79 -25.59
CA GLU A 79 -22.91 16.69 -24.46
C GLU A 79 -21.76 16.60 -23.44
N ALA A 80 -21.41 15.39 -23.00
CA ALA A 80 -20.31 15.16 -22.07
C ALA A 80 -18.96 15.68 -22.61
N MET A 81 -18.69 15.45 -23.90
CA MET A 81 -17.51 15.96 -24.58
C MET A 81 -17.48 17.49 -24.65
N GLN A 82 -18.63 18.12 -24.89
CA GLN A 82 -18.73 19.57 -24.96
C GLN A 82 -18.43 20.21 -23.59
N GLU A 83 -18.97 19.65 -22.50
CA GLU A 83 -18.68 20.09 -21.14
C GLU A 83 -17.20 19.92 -20.79
N PHE A 84 -16.61 18.78 -21.17
CA PHE A 84 -15.18 18.53 -20.98
C PHE A 84 -14.29 19.54 -21.72
N LEU A 85 -14.59 19.86 -22.98
CA LEU A 85 -13.81 20.85 -23.75
C LEU A 85 -13.92 22.25 -23.13
N GLN A 86 -15.12 22.64 -22.68
CA GLN A 86 -15.33 23.91 -21.97
C GLN A 86 -14.53 23.95 -20.65
N TRP A 87 -14.54 22.85 -19.89
CA TRP A 87 -13.75 22.72 -18.66
C TRP A 87 -12.24 22.85 -18.94
N GLN A 88 -11.76 22.31 -20.05
CA GLN A 88 -10.38 22.47 -20.52
C GLN A 88 -10.07 23.86 -21.11
N GLY A 89 -11.07 24.73 -21.27
CA GLY A 89 -10.91 26.06 -21.85
C GLY A 89 -10.62 26.05 -23.35
N VAL A 90 -10.98 24.98 -24.06
CA VAL A 90 -10.77 24.83 -25.51
C VAL A 90 -12.11 24.71 -26.25
N GLU A 91 -12.14 25.09 -27.53
CA GLU A 91 -13.37 25.03 -28.34
C GLU A 91 -13.51 23.70 -29.10
N LYS A 92 -12.40 23.04 -29.41
CA LYS A 92 -12.37 21.86 -30.30
C LYS A 92 -11.39 20.83 -29.80
N VAL A 93 -11.62 19.58 -30.17
CA VAL A 93 -10.73 18.44 -29.85
C VAL A 93 -9.28 18.69 -30.29
N GLN A 94 -9.07 19.30 -31.45
CA GLN A 94 -7.73 19.52 -32.01
C GLN A 94 -6.94 20.63 -31.30
N ASP A 95 -7.60 21.40 -30.43
CA ASP A 95 -6.96 22.42 -29.61
C ASP A 95 -6.40 21.83 -28.30
N LEU A 96 -6.72 20.57 -27.97
CA LEU A 96 -6.12 19.83 -26.85
C LEU A 96 -4.67 19.44 -27.17
N ASP A 97 -3.82 19.42 -26.14
CA ASP A 97 -2.52 18.76 -26.25
C ASP A 97 -2.71 17.29 -26.67
N LEU A 98 -1.99 16.87 -27.70
CA LEU A 98 -2.15 15.53 -28.28
C LEU A 98 -1.81 14.42 -27.28
N THR A 99 -0.86 14.66 -26.37
CA THR A 99 -0.48 13.66 -25.36
C THR A 99 -1.59 13.52 -24.33
N TYR A 100 -2.15 14.63 -23.87
CA TYR A 100 -3.30 14.61 -22.96
C TYR A 100 -4.55 13.99 -23.61
N ALA A 101 -4.85 14.36 -24.85
CA ALA A 101 -5.94 13.74 -25.63
C ALA A 101 -5.80 12.21 -25.72
N ARG A 102 -4.56 11.72 -25.90
CA ARG A 102 -4.27 10.27 -25.85
C ARG A 102 -4.53 9.68 -24.47
N TYR A 103 -4.15 10.36 -23.39
CA TYR A 103 -4.41 9.88 -22.03
C TYR A 103 -5.91 9.77 -21.74
N VAL A 104 -6.70 10.74 -22.18
CA VAL A 104 -8.16 10.69 -22.07
C VAL A 104 -8.68 9.45 -22.79
N VAL A 105 -8.34 9.25 -24.07
CA VAL A 105 -8.78 8.08 -24.84
C VAL A 105 -8.35 6.76 -24.19
N GLN A 106 -7.09 6.67 -23.77
CA GLN A 106 -6.53 5.49 -23.15
C GLN A 106 -7.27 5.11 -21.85
N ASN A 107 -7.77 6.08 -21.10
CA ASN A 107 -8.47 5.82 -19.85
C ASN A 107 -9.90 5.29 -20.05
N HIS A 108 -10.49 5.51 -21.23
CA HIS A 108 -11.84 5.06 -21.59
C HIS A 108 -11.90 3.68 -22.25
N ILE A 109 -10.73 3.08 -22.56
CA ILE A 109 -10.65 1.82 -23.28
C ILE A 109 -10.03 0.76 -22.37
N LEU A 110 -10.79 -0.29 -22.08
CA LEU A 110 -10.28 -1.54 -21.50
C LEU A 110 -10.10 -2.56 -22.61
N ASN A 111 -8.91 -3.12 -22.74
CA ASN A 111 -8.61 -4.14 -23.74
C ASN A 111 -8.40 -5.50 -23.07
N GLY A 112 -8.97 -6.56 -23.64
CA GLY A 112 -8.84 -7.94 -23.17
C GLY A 112 -10.08 -8.51 -22.46
N ALA A 113 -11.17 -7.73 -22.33
CA ALA A 113 -12.44 -8.23 -21.80
C ALA A 113 -13.63 -7.43 -22.34
N LYS A 114 -14.76 -8.14 -22.51
CA LYS A 114 -16.10 -7.55 -22.68
C LYS A 114 -16.86 -7.67 -21.37
N ILE A 115 -16.77 -6.65 -20.52
CA ILE A 115 -17.45 -6.60 -19.23
C ILE A 115 -18.93 -6.28 -19.47
N ASN A 116 -19.80 -7.28 -19.31
CA ASN A 116 -21.25 -7.09 -19.43
C ASN A 116 -21.82 -6.29 -18.26
N SER A 117 -23.06 -5.80 -18.42
CA SER A 117 -23.69 -4.90 -17.46
C SER A 117 -23.88 -5.53 -16.08
N GLU A 118 -24.24 -6.81 -15.99
CA GLU A 118 -24.37 -7.53 -14.72
C GLU A 118 -23.04 -7.56 -13.96
N THR A 119 -21.96 -7.93 -14.64
CA THR A 119 -20.62 -7.99 -14.05
C THR A 119 -20.14 -6.60 -13.64
N PHE A 120 -20.39 -5.59 -14.49
CA PHE A 120 -20.03 -4.21 -14.21
C PHE A 120 -20.76 -3.66 -12.98
N ILE A 121 -22.06 -3.94 -12.85
CA ILE A 121 -22.88 -3.55 -11.70
C ILE A 121 -22.41 -4.27 -10.44
N ASN A 122 -22.08 -5.57 -10.51
CA ASN A 122 -21.58 -6.32 -9.35
C ASN A 122 -20.28 -5.69 -8.81
N PHE A 123 -19.33 -5.32 -9.68
CA PHE A 123 -18.14 -4.59 -9.23
C PHE A 123 -18.49 -3.28 -8.52
N ALA A 124 -19.51 -2.56 -8.98
CA ALA A 124 -19.97 -1.32 -8.35
C ALA A 124 -20.61 -1.56 -6.98
N VAL A 125 -21.42 -2.61 -6.84
CA VAL A 125 -22.06 -3.03 -5.58
C VAL A 125 -21.01 -3.45 -4.55
N ASP A 126 -20.02 -4.22 -4.98
CA ASP A 126 -18.95 -4.72 -4.13
C ASP A 126 -17.86 -3.65 -3.86
N ALA A 127 -17.99 -2.46 -4.47
CA ALA A 127 -17.01 -1.37 -4.44
C ALA A 127 -15.59 -1.82 -4.84
N GLU A 128 -15.51 -2.73 -5.81
CA GLU A 128 -14.27 -3.29 -6.32
C GLU A 128 -13.82 -2.63 -7.63
N PRO A 129 -12.50 -2.47 -7.85
CA PRO A 129 -11.99 -2.04 -9.15
C PRO A 129 -12.26 -3.11 -10.22
N LEU A 130 -12.45 -2.67 -11.46
CA LEU A 130 -12.52 -3.57 -12.61
C LEU A 130 -11.21 -4.37 -12.69
N GLN A 131 -11.30 -5.67 -12.99
CA GLN A 131 -10.13 -6.56 -12.99
C GLN A 131 -9.25 -6.43 -14.25
N VAL A 132 -9.55 -5.48 -15.12
CA VAL A 132 -8.82 -5.18 -16.35
C VAL A 132 -8.40 -3.72 -16.33
N GLN A 133 -7.13 -3.47 -16.61
CA GLN A 133 -6.60 -2.11 -16.69
C GLN A 133 -7.04 -1.42 -17.97
N SER A 134 -7.23 -0.10 -17.88
CA SER A 134 -7.35 0.74 -19.06
C SER A 134 -6.06 0.75 -19.85
N LEU A 135 -6.09 1.22 -21.10
CA LEU A 135 -4.86 1.46 -21.88
C LEU A 135 -3.96 2.53 -21.22
N PHE A 136 -4.50 3.32 -20.28
CA PHE A 136 -3.74 4.23 -19.44
C PHE A 136 -3.05 3.50 -18.25
N ASN A 137 -3.26 2.19 -18.12
CA ASN A 137 -2.78 1.32 -17.05
C ASN A 137 -3.34 1.69 -15.67
N ALA A 138 -4.56 2.19 -15.64
CA ALA A 138 -5.31 2.44 -14.42
C ALA A 138 -6.40 1.38 -14.26
N TYR A 139 -6.63 0.96 -13.02
CA TYR A 139 -7.81 0.20 -12.67
C TYR A 139 -8.94 1.19 -12.42
N LEU A 140 -10.02 1.10 -13.20
CA LEU A 140 -11.20 1.93 -13.01
C LEU A 140 -12.07 1.35 -11.91
N LYS A 141 -12.61 2.19 -11.03
CA LYS A 141 -13.46 1.77 -9.93
C LYS A 141 -14.89 2.26 -10.14
N PRO A 142 -15.84 1.39 -10.50
CA PRO A 142 -17.26 1.75 -10.49
C PRO A 142 -17.77 1.88 -9.06
N SER A 143 -18.69 2.81 -8.82
CA SER A 143 -19.42 2.97 -7.55
C SER A 143 -20.82 3.51 -7.79
N PHE A 144 -21.77 3.13 -6.94
CA PHE A 144 -23.09 3.79 -6.91
C PHE A 144 -23.01 5.11 -6.17
N GLY A 145 -23.53 6.15 -6.81
CA GLY A 145 -23.37 7.53 -6.45
C GLY A 145 -21.93 7.99 -6.39
N ARG A 146 -21.78 9.24 -5.95
CA ARG A 146 -20.49 9.88 -5.71
C ARG A 146 -20.43 10.49 -4.32
N THR A 147 -19.25 10.50 -3.73
CA THR A 147 -18.95 11.24 -2.50
C THR A 147 -18.16 12.50 -2.82
N ILE A 148 -18.28 13.54 -1.99
CA ILE A 148 -17.49 14.77 -2.16
C ILE A 148 -16.11 14.55 -1.55
N THR A 149 -15.12 14.23 -2.39
CA THR A 149 -13.74 13.94 -1.97
C THR A 149 -12.74 15.05 -2.27
N GLU A 150 -13.12 16.03 -3.11
CA GLU A 150 -12.21 17.09 -3.56
C GLU A 150 -12.19 18.33 -2.65
N VAL A 151 -12.68 18.20 -1.41
CA VAL A 151 -12.67 19.24 -0.37
C VAL A 151 -11.66 18.90 0.75
N ASP A 152 -11.47 19.83 1.70
CA ASP A 152 -10.63 19.59 2.87
C ASP A 152 -11.19 18.46 3.75
N ASP A 153 -10.32 17.77 4.51
CA ASP A 153 -10.70 16.55 5.25
C ASP A 153 -11.83 16.80 6.27
N ALA A 154 -11.98 18.03 6.78
CA ALA A 154 -13.03 18.41 7.73
C ALA A 154 -14.43 18.53 7.09
N ASP A 155 -14.47 18.86 5.79
CA ASP A 155 -15.71 19.03 5.01
C ASP A 155 -15.98 17.84 4.09
N ARG A 156 -15.02 16.90 4.00
CA ARG A 156 -15.15 15.67 3.24
C ARG A 156 -16.26 14.83 3.84
N THR A 157 -17.13 14.29 2.99
CA THR A 157 -18.24 13.44 3.43
C THR A 157 -18.14 12.06 2.79
N ASP A 158 -18.53 11.05 3.56
CA ASP A 158 -18.75 9.69 3.06
C ASP A 158 -20.22 9.47 2.63
N GLU A 159 -21.04 10.53 2.67
CA GLU A 159 -22.41 10.51 2.17
C GLU A 159 -22.41 10.31 0.65
N ILE A 160 -23.13 9.29 0.20
CA ILE A 160 -23.31 8.98 -1.21
C ILE A 160 -24.40 9.89 -1.76
N ILE A 161 -24.03 10.69 -2.76
CA ILE A 161 -24.92 11.59 -3.50
C ILE A 161 -25.25 10.92 -4.83
N GLU A 162 -26.47 11.12 -5.34
CA GLU A 162 -26.93 10.51 -6.60
C GLU A 162 -26.86 8.97 -6.59
N GLU A 163 -27.40 8.35 -5.54
CA GLU A 163 -27.30 6.90 -5.25
C GLU A 163 -27.68 5.97 -6.41
N GLU A 164 -28.54 6.42 -7.32
CA GLU A 164 -29.01 5.63 -8.47
C GLU A 164 -28.09 5.72 -9.70
N THR A 165 -27.17 6.68 -9.73
CA THR A 165 -26.24 6.88 -10.84
C THR A 165 -24.93 6.15 -10.55
N LEU A 166 -24.39 5.46 -11.55
CA LEU A 166 -23.08 4.81 -11.41
C LEU A 166 -21.99 5.77 -11.85
N PHE A 167 -20.95 5.93 -11.02
CA PHE A 167 -19.78 6.73 -11.32
C PHE A 167 -18.55 5.85 -11.51
N ILE A 168 -17.68 6.22 -12.44
CA ILE A 168 -16.32 5.70 -12.54
C ILE A 168 -15.38 6.61 -11.76
N ASN A 169 -14.53 6.02 -10.93
CA ASN A 169 -13.56 6.68 -10.08
C ASN A 169 -14.17 7.79 -9.20
N ASN A 170 -15.43 7.62 -8.79
CA ASN A 170 -16.16 8.63 -8.02
C ASN A 170 -16.25 10.01 -8.73
N GLN A 171 -16.12 10.04 -10.06
CA GLN A 171 -16.00 11.28 -10.84
C GLN A 171 -16.90 11.30 -12.07
N ALA A 172 -16.82 10.29 -12.95
CA ALA A 172 -17.48 10.33 -14.26
C ALA A 172 -18.76 9.48 -14.27
N ALA A 173 -19.91 10.10 -14.50
CA ALA A 173 -21.20 9.42 -14.55
C ALA A 173 -21.35 8.51 -15.79
N VAL A 174 -21.82 7.29 -15.56
CA VAL A 174 -22.32 6.37 -16.58
C VAL A 174 -23.80 6.62 -16.75
N GLN A 175 -24.23 6.78 -18.01
CA GLN A 175 -25.60 7.15 -18.32
C GLN A 175 -26.58 6.06 -17.86
N PRO A 176 -27.62 6.40 -17.07
CA PRO A 176 -28.63 5.44 -16.66
C PRO A 176 -29.53 5.02 -17.83
N ARG A 177 -30.15 3.85 -17.70
CA ARG A 177 -31.17 3.36 -18.64
C ARG A 177 -32.57 3.62 -18.07
N ASP A 178 -33.53 4.02 -18.91
CA ASP A 178 -34.93 4.30 -18.50
C ASP A 178 -35.61 3.15 -17.74
N SER A 179 -35.20 1.91 -18.02
CA SER A 179 -35.73 0.70 -17.38
C SER A 179 -34.94 0.26 -16.13
N GLY A 180 -34.04 1.10 -15.63
CA GLY A 180 -33.08 0.78 -14.58
C GLY A 180 -31.78 0.15 -15.10
N GLY A 181 -30.69 0.38 -14.36
CA GLY A 181 -29.33 -0.04 -14.71
C GLY A 181 -28.58 0.96 -15.59
N VAL A 182 -27.50 0.50 -16.23
CA VAL A 182 -26.63 1.33 -17.07
C VAL A 182 -26.98 1.21 -18.55
N ARG A 183 -26.86 2.31 -19.30
CA ARG A 183 -27.04 2.32 -20.75
C ARG A 183 -25.77 1.81 -21.45
N PHE A 184 -25.93 0.78 -22.28
CA PHE A 184 -24.86 0.20 -23.07
C PHE A 184 -25.36 -0.24 -24.44
N ALA A 185 -24.43 -0.46 -25.37
CA ALA A 185 -24.66 -1.13 -26.64
C ALA A 185 -23.61 -2.23 -26.86
N GLU A 186 -24.03 -3.31 -27.51
CA GLU A 186 -23.14 -4.42 -27.84
C GLU A 186 -22.69 -4.32 -29.30
N ALA A 187 -21.39 -4.51 -29.51
CA ALA A 187 -20.76 -4.61 -30.82
C ALA A 187 -20.02 -5.95 -30.93
N SER A 188 -19.67 -6.36 -32.15
CA SER A 188 -19.04 -7.64 -32.42
C SER A 188 -17.69 -7.79 -31.71
N ASN A 189 -16.96 -6.69 -31.48
CA ASN A 189 -15.68 -6.67 -30.77
C ASN A 189 -15.69 -5.88 -29.44
N ALA A 190 -16.80 -5.22 -29.05
CA ALA A 190 -16.84 -4.43 -27.81
C ALA A 190 -18.19 -4.42 -27.10
N ILE A 191 -18.18 -4.04 -25.83
CA ILE A 191 -19.33 -3.50 -25.11
C ILE A 191 -19.08 -2.01 -24.90
N ILE A 192 -20.03 -1.16 -25.31
CA ILE A 192 -19.92 0.30 -25.24
C ILE A 192 -20.87 0.82 -24.17
N TYR A 193 -20.33 1.40 -23.10
CA TYR A 193 -21.10 2.13 -22.08
C TYR A 193 -21.22 3.59 -22.47
N TYR A 194 -22.42 4.15 -22.36
CA TYR A 194 -22.68 5.56 -22.63
C TYR A 194 -22.32 6.35 -21.37
N MET A 195 -21.55 7.42 -21.52
CA MET A 195 -21.12 8.25 -20.40
C MET A 195 -21.75 9.64 -20.50
N ASP A 196 -22.30 10.11 -19.39
CA ASP A 196 -22.73 11.50 -19.24
C ASP A 196 -21.56 12.42 -18.87
N ASP A 197 -20.38 11.85 -18.56
CA ASP A 197 -19.14 12.57 -18.28
C ASP A 197 -17.92 11.96 -19.01
N VAL A 198 -16.84 12.72 -19.10
CA VAL A 198 -15.53 12.23 -19.55
C VAL A 198 -14.71 11.74 -18.34
N ILE A 199 -14.21 10.51 -18.39
CA ILE A 199 -13.27 9.95 -17.40
C ILE A 199 -11.94 10.71 -17.51
N ARG A 200 -11.72 11.64 -16.58
CA ARG A 200 -10.50 12.44 -16.51
C ARG A 200 -9.30 11.53 -16.17
N PRO A 201 -8.24 11.49 -17.00
CA PRO A 201 -7.05 10.76 -16.65
C PRO A 201 -6.33 11.47 -15.50
N LEU A 202 -5.80 10.70 -14.55
CA LEU A 202 -4.88 11.23 -13.56
C LEU A 202 -3.50 11.43 -14.21
N ALA A 203 -3.38 12.48 -15.01
CA ALA A 203 -2.24 12.71 -15.92
C ALA A 203 -1.12 13.51 -15.27
N GLU A 204 -1.48 14.37 -14.32
CA GLU A 204 -0.63 15.33 -13.64
C GLU A 204 0.24 14.61 -12.61
N THR A 205 1.55 14.85 -12.67
CA THR A 205 2.43 14.42 -11.59
C THR A 205 2.14 15.22 -10.32
N MET A 206 2.69 14.78 -9.20
CA MET A 206 2.50 15.50 -7.95
C MET A 206 3.01 16.94 -7.97
N VAL A 207 4.05 17.26 -8.74
CA VAL A 207 4.52 18.64 -8.88
C VAL A 207 3.55 19.47 -9.73
N ASP A 208 3.09 18.92 -10.86
CA ASP A 208 2.09 19.59 -11.73
C ASP A 208 0.82 19.92 -10.93
N LYS A 209 0.32 18.98 -10.13
CA LYS A 209 -0.86 19.20 -9.27
C LYS A 209 -0.68 20.30 -8.23
N LEU A 210 0.51 20.44 -7.65
CA LEU A 210 0.80 21.51 -6.70
C LEU A 210 0.77 22.88 -7.38
N GLU A 211 1.24 22.96 -8.63
CA GLU A 211 1.24 24.20 -9.44
C GLU A 211 -0.18 24.64 -9.81
N GLU A 212 -1.07 23.69 -10.14
CA GLU A 212 -2.45 23.97 -10.53
C GLU A 212 -3.35 24.47 -9.38
N GLN A 213 -3.12 23.99 -8.15
CA GLN A 213 -3.99 24.30 -7.02
C GLN A 213 -3.82 25.73 -6.47
N GLY A 214 -2.73 26.42 -6.81
CA GLY A 214 -2.48 27.81 -6.40
C GLY A 214 -2.21 28.05 -4.91
N GLU A 215 -2.34 27.03 -4.06
CA GLU A 215 -2.08 27.09 -2.61
C GLU A 215 -0.66 26.68 -2.20
N TYR A 216 0.19 26.30 -3.17
CA TYR A 216 1.54 25.77 -2.95
C TYR A 216 2.59 26.50 -3.79
N THR A 217 2.39 27.78 -4.08
CA THR A 217 3.23 28.52 -5.03
C THR A 217 4.70 28.54 -4.61
N ILE A 218 4.98 28.63 -3.31
CA ILE A 218 6.36 28.65 -2.78
C ILE A 218 6.98 27.24 -2.85
N PHE A 219 6.25 26.22 -2.42
CA PHE A 219 6.75 24.84 -2.36
C PHE A 219 6.95 24.23 -3.75
N ALA A 220 5.99 24.43 -4.66
CA ALA A 220 6.11 23.99 -6.05
C ALA A 220 7.33 24.65 -6.73
N ALA A 221 7.52 25.96 -6.54
CA ALA A 221 8.71 26.66 -7.05
C ALA A 221 10.01 26.11 -6.44
N ALA A 222 10.01 25.69 -5.17
CA ALA A 222 11.16 25.05 -4.54
C ALA A 222 11.48 23.67 -5.16
N CYS A 223 10.46 22.87 -5.50
CA CYS A 223 10.64 21.60 -6.21
C CYS A 223 11.36 21.79 -7.55
N ARG A 224 10.95 22.79 -8.33
CA ARG A 224 11.58 23.16 -9.62
C ARG A 224 13.00 23.67 -9.44
N GLU A 225 13.19 24.65 -8.57
CA GLU A 225 14.49 25.32 -8.38
C GLU A 225 15.56 24.40 -7.78
N SER A 226 15.17 23.50 -6.87
CA SER A 226 16.09 22.50 -6.31
C SER A 226 16.52 21.46 -7.34
N GLY A 227 15.75 21.27 -8.42
CA GLY A 227 15.94 20.22 -9.41
C GLY A 227 15.54 18.82 -8.93
N TYR A 228 14.83 18.72 -7.78
CA TYR A 228 14.33 17.44 -7.28
C TYR A 228 13.06 16.98 -8.01
N ASP A 229 12.34 17.90 -8.69
CA ASP A 229 11.27 17.60 -9.65
C ASP A 229 11.65 16.49 -10.64
N LYS A 230 12.88 16.50 -11.17
CA LYS A 230 13.41 15.45 -12.06
C LYS A 230 13.40 14.03 -11.48
N VAL A 231 13.27 13.90 -10.16
CA VAL A 231 13.12 12.61 -9.46
C VAL A 231 11.63 12.32 -9.25
N VAL A 232 10.90 13.27 -8.66
CA VAL A 232 9.51 13.07 -8.21
C VAL A 232 8.47 13.25 -9.29
N GLU A 233 8.86 13.58 -10.53
CA GLU A 233 7.99 13.56 -11.72
C GLU A 233 8.11 12.26 -12.50
N LYS A 234 9.05 11.39 -12.14
CA LYS A 234 9.15 10.08 -12.79
C LYS A 234 7.87 9.29 -12.52
N VAL A 235 7.31 8.74 -13.60
CA VAL A 235 6.15 7.84 -13.53
C VAL A 235 6.59 6.42 -13.83
N ARG A 236 7.44 6.24 -14.86
CA ARG A 236 7.90 4.94 -15.36
C ARG A 236 9.29 5.00 -15.95
N ASP A 237 10.04 3.91 -15.82
CA ASP A 237 11.29 3.71 -16.54
C ASP A 237 11.46 2.25 -16.98
N THR A 238 12.18 2.02 -18.07
CA THR A 238 12.51 0.69 -18.56
C THR A 238 13.90 0.32 -18.09
N ILE A 239 13.99 -0.56 -17.09
CA ILE A 239 15.28 -1.02 -16.57
C ILE A 239 15.71 -2.34 -17.19
N ARG A 240 17.01 -2.44 -17.51
CA ARG A 240 17.62 -3.68 -17.99
C ARG A 240 17.98 -4.58 -16.81
N ILE A 241 17.52 -5.83 -16.85
CA ILE A 241 17.78 -6.81 -15.78
C ILE A 241 19.18 -7.42 -15.95
N GLN A 242 19.90 -7.68 -14.85
CA GLN A 242 21.12 -8.49 -14.88
C GLN A 242 20.77 -9.90 -15.39
N GLY A 243 21.27 -10.26 -16.57
CA GLY A 243 20.92 -11.51 -17.27
C GLY A 243 20.34 -11.32 -18.67
N GLY A 244 19.99 -10.08 -19.04
CA GLY A 244 19.35 -9.76 -20.33
C GLY A 244 17.83 -9.76 -20.23
N GLY A 245 17.19 -8.78 -20.87
CA GLY A 245 15.76 -8.48 -20.73
C GLY A 245 15.52 -7.07 -20.19
N TYR A 246 14.29 -6.57 -20.35
CA TYR A 246 13.84 -5.29 -19.84
C TYR A 246 12.65 -5.52 -18.91
N THR A 247 12.63 -4.83 -17.77
CA THR A 247 11.46 -4.73 -16.89
C THR A 247 11.00 -3.28 -16.85
N ILE A 248 9.70 -3.08 -16.65
CA ILE A 248 9.13 -1.75 -16.43
C ILE A 248 9.10 -1.52 -14.92
N GLN A 249 9.66 -0.41 -14.48
CA GLN A 249 9.55 0.07 -13.11
C GLN A 249 8.59 1.24 -13.06
N ASP A 250 7.50 1.06 -12.32
CA ASP A 250 6.61 2.15 -11.93
C ASP A 250 7.21 2.88 -10.72
N TYR A 251 7.17 4.20 -10.73
CA TYR A 251 7.56 5.04 -9.62
C TYR A 251 6.31 5.57 -8.92
N ARG A 252 6.31 5.46 -7.59
CA ARG A 252 5.23 5.90 -6.71
C ARG A 252 5.85 6.65 -5.55
N PHE A 253 5.29 7.80 -5.21
CA PHE A 253 5.81 8.67 -4.18
C PHE A 253 4.70 9.10 -3.21
N THR A 254 5.10 9.68 -2.10
CA THR A 254 4.21 10.51 -1.28
C THR A 254 4.87 11.85 -1.06
N CYS A 255 4.09 12.92 -1.13
CA CYS A 255 4.53 14.28 -0.88
C CYS A 255 3.78 14.84 0.34
N PHE A 256 4.52 15.32 1.33
CA PHE A 256 3.99 16.20 2.36
C PHE A 256 4.17 17.64 1.87
N ALA A 257 3.08 18.27 1.46
CA ALA A 257 3.10 19.58 0.85
C ALA A 257 2.70 20.65 1.87
N PRO A 258 3.65 21.47 2.35
CA PRO A 258 3.33 22.66 3.13
C PRO A 258 2.64 23.69 2.23
N SER A 259 1.46 24.17 2.63
CA SER A 259 0.76 25.24 1.91
C SER A 259 1.45 26.59 2.11
N ASP A 260 1.15 27.54 1.22
CA ASP A 260 1.63 28.92 1.36
C ASP A 260 1.15 29.55 2.69
N GLU A 261 -0.02 29.15 3.19
CA GLU A 261 -0.52 29.54 4.52
C GLU A 261 0.37 28.98 5.65
N ALA A 262 0.72 27.70 5.59
CA ALA A 262 1.60 27.05 6.56
C ALA A 262 3.01 27.67 6.55
N MET A 263 3.51 28.06 5.37
CA MET A 263 4.77 28.79 5.23
C MET A 263 4.68 30.22 5.75
N ALA A 264 3.58 30.93 5.47
CA ALA A 264 3.35 32.28 5.97
C ALA A 264 3.33 32.32 7.51
N ALA A 265 2.78 31.30 8.17
CA ALA A 265 2.82 31.16 9.63
C ALA A 265 4.26 31.07 10.18
N ALA A 266 5.22 30.64 9.36
CA ALA A 266 6.65 30.62 9.66
C ALA A 266 7.41 31.88 9.19
N ASN A 267 6.70 32.93 8.74
CA ASN A 267 7.24 34.14 8.10
C ASN A 267 8.01 33.87 6.80
N ILE A 268 7.53 32.92 5.99
CA ILE A 268 8.06 32.60 4.66
C ILE A 268 6.99 33.00 3.65
N HIS A 269 7.24 34.06 2.87
CA HIS A 269 6.27 34.61 1.91
C HIS A 269 6.75 34.51 0.46
N SER A 270 7.95 33.98 0.23
CA SER A 270 8.57 33.84 -1.08
C SER A 270 9.56 32.69 -1.11
N LEU A 271 9.93 32.25 -2.32
CA LEU A 271 10.99 31.27 -2.53
C LEU A 271 12.34 31.73 -1.97
N ASP A 272 12.64 33.03 -2.04
CA ASP A 272 13.89 33.58 -1.51
C ASP A 272 13.92 33.54 0.02
N ASP A 273 12.79 33.79 0.69
CA ASP A 273 12.66 33.63 2.14
C ASP A 273 12.89 32.16 2.54
N LEU A 274 12.30 31.22 1.79
CA LEU A 274 12.48 29.79 2.03
C LEU A 274 13.95 29.38 1.85
N LYS A 275 14.61 29.83 0.77
CA LYS A 275 16.04 29.57 0.53
C LYS A 275 16.91 30.12 1.67
N ALA A 276 16.63 31.33 2.13
CA ALA A 276 17.34 31.94 3.25
C ALA A 276 17.15 31.12 4.53
N ARG A 277 15.91 30.72 4.84
CA ARG A 277 15.61 29.88 6.00
C ARG A 277 16.32 28.52 5.94
N CYS A 278 16.26 27.84 4.79
CA CYS A 278 16.94 26.55 4.61
C CYS A 278 18.45 26.67 4.84
N ARG A 279 19.10 27.75 4.38
CA ARG A 279 20.54 27.99 4.58
C ARG A 279 20.89 28.26 6.05
N GLU A 280 20.00 28.90 6.79
CA GLU A 280 20.15 29.15 8.23
C GLU A 280 20.01 27.85 9.04
N GLU A 281 18.99 27.04 8.74
CA GLU A 281 18.67 25.80 9.45
C GLU A 281 19.61 24.64 9.08
N LEU A 282 20.13 24.63 7.84
CA LEU A 282 21.03 23.60 7.31
C LEU A 282 22.37 24.19 6.87
N PRO A 283 23.17 24.78 7.79
CA PRO A 283 24.40 25.48 7.43
C PRO A 283 25.44 24.54 6.77
N GLN A 284 25.41 23.25 7.12
CA GLN A 284 26.31 22.23 6.54
C GLN A 284 25.93 21.82 5.12
N ALA A 285 24.68 22.07 4.70
CA ALA A 285 24.20 21.73 3.36
C ALA A 285 24.65 22.74 2.29
N GLY A 286 25.01 23.97 2.69
CA GLY A 286 25.40 25.03 1.77
C GLY A 286 24.36 25.27 0.67
N ASP A 287 24.78 25.23 -0.60
CA ASP A 287 23.87 25.42 -1.74
C ASP A 287 22.89 24.25 -1.97
N SER A 288 23.11 23.11 -1.32
CA SER A 288 22.16 21.99 -1.36
C SER A 288 21.03 22.09 -0.33
N ALA A 289 20.99 23.15 0.49
CA ALA A 289 20.00 23.28 1.57
C ALA A 289 18.55 23.19 1.06
N LEU A 290 18.21 23.90 -0.03
CA LEU A 290 16.88 23.82 -0.62
C LEU A 290 16.57 22.41 -1.14
N TYR A 291 17.55 21.75 -1.76
CA TYR A 291 17.41 20.38 -2.24
C TYR A 291 17.15 19.39 -1.10
N GLN A 292 17.86 19.52 0.02
CA GLN A 292 17.63 18.68 1.19
C GLN A 292 16.26 18.94 1.82
N TYR A 293 15.85 20.20 1.93
CA TYR A 293 14.51 20.57 2.39
C TYR A 293 13.44 19.91 1.53
N VAL A 294 13.49 20.07 0.21
CA VAL A 294 12.51 19.44 -0.69
C VAL A 294 12.55 17.92 -0.54
N LYS A 295 13.73 17.29 -0.57
CA LYS A 295 13.90 15.84 -0.45
C LYS A 295 13.30 15.27 0.86
N TYR A 296 13.32 16.03 1.97
CA TYR A 296 12.73 15.63 3.25
C TYR A 296 11.20 15.49 3.21
N HIS A 297 10.53 16.15 2.26
CA HIS A 297 9.07 16.12 2.12
C HIS A 297 8.55 14.96 1.26
N PHE A 298 9.43 14.13 0.71
CA PHE A 298 9.05 13.02 -0.17
C PHE A 298 9.38 11.65 0.42
N PHE A 299 8.60 10.65 0.00
CA PHE A 299 8.78 9.22 0.29
C PHE A 299 8.74 8.44 -1.02
N ASP A 300 9.43 7.30 -1.13
CA ASP A 300 9.48 6.44 -2.35
C ASP A 300 8.37 5.40 -2.43
N GLN A 301 7.31 5.57 -1.64
CA GLN A 301 6.11 4.74 -1.68
C GLN A 301 4.89 5.65 -1.68
N ALA A 302 3.79 5.17 -2.27
CA ALA A 302 2.49 5.84 -2.20
C ALA A 302 1.74 5.39 -0.95
N TYR A 303 1.79 6.22 0.09
CA TYR A 303 1.12 6.01 1.36
C TYR A 303 -0.12 6.90 1.44
N THR A 304 -1.27 6.29 1.74
CA THR A 304 -2.45 7.03 2.18
C THR A 304 -2.28 7.50 3.63
N LYS A 305 -3.08 8.48 4.07
CA LYS A 305 -3.15 8.91 5.47
C LYS A 305 -3.40 7.73 6.41
N GLU A 306 -4.30 6.83 6.02
CA GLU A 306 -4.61 5.63 6.80
C GLU A 306 -3.36 4.77 6.99
N GLN A 307 -2.57 4.55 5.94
CA GLN A 307 -1.32 3.80 6.02
C GLN A 307 -0.25 4.52 6.87
N PHE A 308 -0.20 5.85 6.82
CA PHE A 308 0.69 6.68 7.66
C PHE A 308 0.31 6.71 9.15
N CYS A 309 -0.98 6.49 9.44
CA CYS A 309 -1.57 6.64 10.78
C CYS A 309 -2.13 5.32 11.31
N LYS A 310 -1.62 4.18 10.81
CA LYS A 310 -2.10 2.85 11.22
C LYS A 310 -1.38 2.39 12.47
N PHE A 311 -1.92 2.76 13.63
CA PHE A 311 -1.40 2.35 14.92
C PHE A 311 -2.00 1.02 15.39
N ASN A 312 -1.15 0.12 15.89
CA ASN A 312 -1.48 -1.10 16.62
C ASN A 312 -1.81 -0.82 18.10
N SER A 313 -1.36 0.33 18.64
CA SER A 313 -1.66 0.78 20.00
C SER A 313 -1.61 2.30 20.10
N VAL A 314 -2.29 2.89 21.09
CA VAL A 314 -2.40 4.35 21.26
C VAL A 314 -1.03 5.03 21.43
N ASP A 315 -0.09 4.35 22.10
CA ASP A 315 1.25 4.87 22.41
C ASP A 315 2.30 4.51 21.35
N GLU A 316 1.90 3.87 20.24
CA GLU A 316 2.83 3.49 19.19
C GLU A 316 3.35 4.72 18.44
N THR A 317 4.65 4.71 18.14
CA THR A 317 5.28 5.68 17.25
C THR A 317 5.73 4.97 16.00
N LEU A 318 5.21 5.41 14.86
CA LEU A 318 5.60 4.94 13.54
C LEU A 318 6.75 5.80 13.02
N ILE A 319 7.72 5.17 12.36
CA ILE A 319 8.91 5.83 11.81
C ILE A 319 8.92 5.60 10.30
N TYR A 320 8.99 6.68 9.53
CA TYR A 320 9.04 6.64 8.07
C TYR A 320 10.34 7.25 7.56
N ASP A 321 11.04 6.49 6.71
CA ASP A 321 12.22 6.94 5.99
C ASP A 321 11.81 7.99 4.96
N THR A 322 12.32 9.22 5.08
CA THR A 322 12.15 10.21 4.02
C THR A 322 13.12 9.90 2.87
N GLN A 323 12.93 10.55 1.72
CA GLN A 323 13.92 10.47 0.66
C GLN A 323 15.24 11.13 1.04
N LEU A 324 15.29 11.98 2.07
CA LEU A 324 16.54 12.53 2.58
C LEU A 324 17.24 11.50 3.47
N ASP A 325 18.34 10.94 2.98
CA ASP A 325 19.08 9.88 3.67
C ASP A 325 19.51 10.33 5.06
N GLY A 326 19.26 9.51 6.07
CA GLY A 326 19.57 9.85 7.46
C GLY A 326 18.50 10.67 8.18
N GLN A 327 17.40 11.02 7.51
CA GLN A 327 16.30 11.80 8.07
C GLN A 327 14.98 11.04 7.98
N VAL A 328 14.22 11.09 9.07
CA VAL A 328 12.96 10.38 9.23
C VAL A 328 11.85 11.32 9.67
N ILE A 329 10.60 10.90 9.44
CA ILE A 329 9.43 11.51 10.06
C ILE A 329 8.79 10.49 11.00
N ILE A 330 8.48 10.93 12.21
CA ILE A 330 7.70 10.14 13.16
C ILE A 330 6.23 10.51 13.08
N CYS A 331 5.35 9.53 13.17
CA CYS A 331 3.92 9.70 13.29
C CYS A 331 3.44 9.04 14.59
N ARG A 332 2.71 9.77 15.43
CA ARG A 332 2.09 9.25 16.66
C ARG A 332 0.85 10.07 17.02
N ASN A 333 -0.02 9.53 17.86
CA ASN A 333 -1.18 10.28 18.33
C ASN A 333 -0.76 11.46 19.23
N ASP A 334 -1.49 12.57 19.14
CA ASP A 334 -1.31 13.73 20.01
C ASP A 334 -1.49 13.30 21.48
N THR A 335 -0.62 13.81 22.34
CA THR A 335 -0.65 13.56 23.79
C THR A 335 -1.87 14.14 24.49
N ILE A 336 -2.53 15.13 23.89
CA ILE A 336 -3.71 15.80 24.45
C ILE A 336 -4.99 15.25 23.83
N ASP A 337 -5.00 15.08 22.50
CA ASP A 337 -6.11 14.51 21.74
C ASP A 337 -5.67 13.22 21.06
N TYR A 338 -5.78 12.11 21.79
CA TYR A 338 -5.28 10.78 21.42
C TYR A 338 -5.86 10.20 20.10
N LEU A 339 -6.75 10.92 19.41
CA LEU A 339 -7.32 10.55 18.13
C LEU A 339 -6.79 11.38 16.95
N VAL A 340 -5.87 12.33 17.18
CA VAL A 340 -5.29 13.17 16.14
C VAL A 340 -3.83 12.77 15.91
N PRO A 341 -3.51 12.14 14.77
CA PRO A 341 -2.13 11.84 14.40
C PRO A 341 -1.33 13.14 14.17
N MET A 342 -0.12 13.19 14.71
CA MET A 342 0.83 14.28 14.50
C MET A 342 2.13 13.76 13.91
N LEU A 343 2.68 14.53 12.98
CA LEU A 343 4.00 14.31 12.41
C LEU A 343 5.04 15.15 13.16
N ASN A 344 6.12 14.50 13.61
CA ASN A 344 7.20 15.13 14.38
C ASN A 344 6.71 15.98 15.57
N ASP A 345 5.54 15.66 16.13
CA ASP A 345 4.88 16.43 17.21
C ASP A 345 4.57 17.89 16.86
N LYS A 346 4.56 18.23 15.56
CA LYS A 346 4.39 19.60 15.08
C LYS A 346 3.32 19.74 14.00
N ALA A 347 3.34 18.86 13.01
CA ALA A 347 2.51 19.01 11.82
C ALA A 347 1.30 18.07 11.86
N LYS A 348 0.18 18.51 11.30
CA LYS A 348 -1.06 17.77 11.11
C LYS A 348 -1.45 17.79 9.64
N PHE A 349 -2.21 16.77 9.26
CA PHE A 349 -2.83 16.69 7.95
C PHE A 349 -4.02 17.64 7.88
N VAL A 350 -4.00 18.59 6.95
CA VAL A 350 -5.14 19.48 6.65
C VAL A 350 -6.07 18.82 5.64
N ARG A 351 -5.48 18.28 4.58
CA ARG A 351 -6.17 17.55 3.51
C ARG A 351 -5.28 16.41 3.04
N SER A 352 -5.82 15.22 2.90
CA SER A 352 -5.02 14.03 2.65
C SER A 352 -5.47 13.26 1.43
N ASN A 353 -4.61 12.37 0.94
CA ASN A 353 -4.88 11.47 -0.19
C ASN A 353 -5.26 12.22 -1.48
N ILE A 354 -4.68 13.40 -1.73
CA ILE A 354 -4.83 14.07 -3.02
C ILE A 354 -4.08 13.22 -4.04
N GLU A 355 -4.81 12.53 -4.91
CA GLU A 355 -4.22 11.64 -5.90
C GLU A 355 -3.44 12.42 -6.96
N ALA A 356 -2.27 11.92 -7.33
CA ALA A 356 -1.47 12.37 -8.46
C ALA A 356 -1.02 11.14 -9.28
N ARG A 357 -0.60 11.34 -10.54
CA ARG A 357 -0.25 10.25 -11.46
C ARG A 357 0.75 9.26 -10.87
N ASN A 358 1.66 9.77 -10.04
CA ASN A 358 2.76 9.04 -9.43
C ASN A 358 2.69 9.02 -7.90
N GLY A 359 1.51 9.17 -7.28
CA GLY A 359 1.39 8.98 -5.84
C GLY A 359 0.30 9.80 -5.15
N TYR A 360 0.53 10.13 -3.88
CA TYR A 360 -0.36 10.95 -3.08
C TYR A 360 0.33 12.22 -2.59
N ILE A 361 -0.44 13.30 -2.52
CA ILE A 361 -0.08 14.55 -1.86
C ILE A 361 -0.91 14.65 -0.58
N HIS A 362 -0.27 15.07 0.51
CA HIS A 362 -0.92 15.42 1.76
C HIS A 362 -0.57 16.86 2.13
N LYS A 363 -1.60 17.70 2.28
CA LYS A 363 -1.49 19.10 2.69
C LYS A 363 -1.16 19.16 4.18
N MET A 364 -0.09 19.87 4.51
CA MET A 364 0.40 20.04 5.88
C MET A 364 0.08 21.44 6.41
N ASP A 365 -0.26 21.54 7.70
CA ASP A 365 -0.49 22.80 8.42
C ASP A 365 0.82 23.48 8.90
N TYR A 366 1.97 22.89 8.59
CA TYR A 366 3.28 23.32 9.07
C TYR A 366 4.31 23.25 7.94
N TYR A 367 5.22 24.23 7.90
CA TYR A 367 6.28 24.30 6.87
C TYR A 367 7.31 23.16 6.94
N LEU A 368 7.30 22.40 8.04
CA LEU A 368 8.04 21.15 8.25
C LEU A 368 9.55 21.27 7.90
N PRO A 369 10.34 22.00 8.72
CA PRO A 369 11.79 22.09 8.52
C PRO A 369 12.42 20.69 8.59
N VAL A 370 13.60 20.55 7.97
CA VAL A 370 14.39 19.32 8.11
C VAL A 370 14.74 19.16 9.58
N PHE A 371 14.10 18.19 10.21
CA PHE A 371 14.10 18.00 11.64
C PHE A 371 14.54 16.58 11.96
N GLU A 372 15.44 16.47 12.93
CA GLU A 372 15.88 15.20 13.48
C GLU A 372 15.07 14.92 14.76
N PRO A 373 14.16 13.93 14.76
CA PRO A 373 13.34 13.62 15.93
C PRO A 373 14.16 13.07 17.09
N GLU A 374 13.62 13.23 18.30
CA GLU A 374 14.20 12.62 19.49
C GLU A 374 14.13 11.09 19.42
N PRO A 375 15.11 10.37 19.97
CA PRO A 375 15.10 8.90 20.07
C PRO A 375 13.81 8.35 20.68
N VAL A 376 13.18 7.39 19.99
CA VAL A 376 11.98 6.69 20.46
C VAL A 376 12.24 5.21 20.72
N THR A 377 11.41 4.59 21.56
CA THR A 377 11.49 3.14 21.80
C THR A 377 11.14 2.36 20.55
N ILE A 378 12.04 1.48 20.10
CA ILE A 378 11.82 0.63 18.94
C ILE A 378 11.78 -0.82 19.37
N LYS A 379 10.70 -1.50 19.01
CA LYS A 379 10.50 -2.93 19.26
C LYS A 379 10.54 -3.69 17.94
N TRP A 380 11.65 -4.36 17.67
CA TRP A 380 11.91 -5.04 16.41
C TRP A 380 11.77 -6.56 16.52
N ASP A 381 10.65 -7.07 16.01
CA ASP A 381 10.41 -8.51 15.83
C ASP A 381 11.14 -9.01 14.57
N PHE A 382 11.90 -10.10 14.70
CA PHE A 382 12.73 -10.64 13.62
C PHE A 382 11.93 -11.30 12.48
N CYS A 383 10.67 -11.67 12.74
CA CYS A 383 9.78 -12.34 11.81
C CYS A 383 8.71 -11.40 11.23
N ASN A 384 8.58 -10.17 11.74
CA ASN A 384 7.66 -9.15 11.24
C ASN A 384 8.22 -8.40 10.02
N SER A 385 8.46 -9.13 8.94
CA SER A 385 8.83 -8.58 7.63
C SER A 385 7.88 -9.07 6.54
N SER A 386 7.67 -8.26 5.51
CA SER A 386 6.66 -8.54 4.47
C SER A 386 6.88 -9.88 3.75
N ASP A 387 8.13 -10.24 3.47
CA ASP A 387 8.50 -11.51 2.85
C ASP A 387 8.26 -12.72 3.77
N ILE A 388 8.65 -12.65 5.05
CA ILE A 388 8.40 -13.72 6.03
C ILE A 388 6.89 -13.89 6.26
N ILE A 389 6.14 -12.79 6.39
CA ILE A 389 4.68 -12.81 6.52
C ILE A 389 4.04 -13.50 5.31
N ALA A 390 4.48 -13.18 4.10
CA ALA A 390 3.99 -13.79 2.87
C ALA A 390 4.27 -15.30 2.83
N ILE A 391 5.51 -15.71 3.11
CA ILE A 391 5.92 -17.13 3.16
C ILE A 391 5.09 -17.91 4.19
N VAL A 392 4.97 -17.38 5.41
CA VAL A 392 4.25 -18.03 6.51
C VAL A 392 2.76 -18.14 6.21
N ASN A 393 2.15 -17.11 5.61
CA ASN A 393 0.74 -17.15 5.22
C ASN A 393 0.50 -18.09 4.03
N ALA A 394 1.41 -18.15 3.06
CA ALA A 394 1.34 -19.10 1.95
C ALA A 394 1.45 -20.56 2.44
N TYR A 395 2.38 -20.82 3.37
CA TYR A 395 2.44 -22.10 4.09
C TYR A 395 1.11 -22.41 4.78
N GLY A 396 0.58 -21.44 5.56
CA GLY A 396 -0.67 -21.58 6.27
C GLY A 396 -1.85 -21.90 5.35
N ALA A 397 -1.98 -21.20 4.23
CA ALA A 397 -2.99 -21.45 3.21
C ALA A 397 -2.88 -22.86 2.63
N SER A 398 -1.66 -23.33 2.32
CA SER A 398 -1.44 -24.69 1.79
C SER A 398 -1.82 -25.81 2.77
N ARG A 399 -1.95 -25.49 4.06
CA ARG A 399 -2.27 -26.42 5.16
C ARG A 399 -3.64 -26.18 5.77
N SER A 400 -4.45 -25.30 5.19
CA SER A 400 -5.76 -24.89 5.73
C SER A 400 -5.70 -24.27 7.14
N LEU A 401 -4.61 -23.55 7.43
CA LEU A 401 -4.39 -22.80 8.67
C LEU A 401 -4.70 -21.29 8.53
N GLY A 402 -5.04 -20.85 7.32
CA GLY A 402 -5.33 -19.45 6.99
C GLY A 402 -4.08 -18.57 7.00
N ASN A 403 -4.26 -17.28 7.29
CA ASN A 403 -3.18 -16.30 7.45
C ASN A 403 -2.41 -16.57 8.75
N LEU A 404 -1.55 -17.59 8.74
CA LEU A 404 -0.91 -18.15 9.92
C LEU A 404 -0.18 -17.12 10.79
N PHE A 405 0.39 -16.07 10.19
CA PHE A 405 1.09 -15.02 10.95
C PHE A 405 0.14 -14.31 11.94
N THR A 406 -1.05 -13.90 11.48
CA THR A 406 -2.03 -13.15 12.26
C THR A 406 -3.17 -13.99 12.83
N SER A 407 -3.29 -15.26 12.44
CA SER A 407 -4.37 -16.13 12.90
C SER A 407 -4.33 -16.35 14.42
N ALA A 408 -5.50 -16.69 14.98
CA ALA A 408 -5.66 -16.95 16.40
C ALA A 408 -4.79 -18.13 16.87
N LEU A 409 -4.32 -18.06 18.11
CA LEU A 409 -3.53 -19.13 18.73
C LEU A 409 -4.30 -20.45 18.76
N THR A 410 -3.59 -21.54 18.48
CA THR A 410 -4.13 -22.91 18.58
C THR A 410 -3.46 -23.67 19.73
N ASN A 411 -3.83 -24.93 19.93
CA ASN A 411 -3.19 -25.80 20.92
C ASN A 411 -1.86 -26.41 20.42
N LYS A 412 -1.43 -26.07 19.19
CA LYS A 412 -0.23 -26.58 18.55
C LYS A 412 0.70 -25.44 18.19
N GLU A 413 2.00 -25.72 18.27
CA GLU A 413 3.02 -24.87 17.68
C GLU A 413 3.14 -25.25 16.20
N GLU A 414 3.08 -24.26 15.33
CA GLU A 414 3.29 -24.44 13.90
C GLU A 414 4.67 -23.91 13.52
N LYS A 415 5.48 -24.73 12.84
CA LYS A 415 6.86 -24.41 12.48
C LYS A 415 6.97 -24.31 10.97
N VAL A 416 7.60 -23.24 10.50
CA VAL A 416 7.84 -22.97 9.07
C VAL A 416 9.33 -22.76 8.87
N ASP A 417 9.92 -23.54 7.97
CA ASP A 417 11.29 -23.37 7.53
C ASP A 417 11.43 -22.10 6.68
N LEU A 418 12.32 -21.20 7.13
CA LEU A 418 12.69 -19.98 6.42
C LEU A 418 14.06 -20.11 5.74
N SER A 419 14.69 -21.27 5.83
CA SER A 419 15.99 -21.52 5.22
C SER A 419 15.88 -21.91 3.74
N ASP A 420 16.99 -21.77 3.00
CA ASP A 420 17.15 -22.26 1.62
C ASP A 420 17.04 -23.79 1.48
N MET A 421 16.88 -24.51 2.59
CA MET A 421 16.61 -25.95 2.60
C MET A 421 15.16 -26.28 2.24
N HIS A 422 14.24 -25.31 2.35
CA HIS A 422 12.81 -25.43 2.01
C HIS A 422 12.13 -26.71 2.52
N ARG A 423 12.45 -27.15 3.75
CA ARG A 423 12.03 -28.47 4.26
C ARG A 423 10.51 -28.62 4.39
N ASP A 424 9.79 -27.50 4.51
CA ASP A 424 8.33 -27.50 4.63
C ASP A 424 7.60 -27.26 3.29
N GLY A 425 8.36 -27.03 2.22
CA GLY A 425 7.91 -26.57 0.92
C GLY A 425 8.58 -25.23 0.56
N ASP A 426 8.60 -24.93 -0.74
CA ASP A 426 9.01 -23.62 -1.25
C ASP A 426 7.79 -22.71 -1.34
N PHE A 427 7.78 -21.66 -0.52
CA PHE A 427 6.70 -20.68 -0.42
C PHE A 427 7.18 -19.25 -0.76
N GLY A 428 8.36 -19.14 -1.38
CA GLY A 428 8.94 -17.86 -1.80
C GLY A 428 10.33 -17.60 -1.20
N PRO A 429 11.08 -16.66 -1.80
CA PRO A 429 12.41 -16.30 -1.34
C PRO A 429 12.37 -15.42 -0.09
N VAL A 430 13.33 -15.63 0.81
CA VAL A 430 13.57 -14.73 1.95
C VAL A 430 14.62 -13.69 1.56
N SER A 431 14.30 -12.43 1.84
CA SER A 431 15.15 -11.26 1.58
C SER A 431 15.51 -10.48 2.85
N SER A 432 14.77 -10.66 3.94
CA SER A 432 14.93 -9.92 5.20
C SER A 432 16.15 -10.33 6.02
N PHE A 433 16.77 -11.47 5.71
CA PHE A 433 18.04 -11.87 6.31
C PHE A 433 18.91 -12.68 5.34
N THR A 434 20.19 -12.75 5.66
CA THR A 434 21.13 -13.72 5.10
C THR A 434 21.71 -14.56 6.23
N TYR A 435 22.11 -15.79 5.94
CA TYR A 435 22.59 -16.69 6.98
C TYR A 435 23.58 -17.71 6.44
N GLN A 436 24.34 -18.32 7.34
CA GLN A 436 25.16 -19.49 7.07
C GLN A 436 24.98 -20.49 8.21
N ALA A 437 24.46 -21.68 7.89
CA ALA A 437 24.46 -22.79 8.82
C ALA A 437 25.68 -23.70 8.60
N ASN A 438 26.32 -24.08 9.70
CA ASN A 438 27.34 -25.11 9.75
C ASN A 438 26.74 -26.41 10.31
N THR A 439 27.54 -27.47 10.40
CA THR A 439 27.09 -28.74 10.96
C THR A 439 26.59 -28.57 12.40
N ALA A 440 25.31 -28.87 12.62
CA ALA A 440 24.67 -28.95 13.92
C ALA A 440 24.31 -30.41 14.26
N LYS A 441 24.35 -30.75 15.56
CA LYS A 441 23.91 -32.07 16.03
C LYS A 441 22.39 -32.15 16.14
N ALA A 442 21.73 -31.04 16.44
CA ALA A 442 20.28 -30.97 16.49
C ALA A 442 19.68 -31.12 15.09
N SER A 443 18.64 -31.95 14.98
CA SER A 443 18.01 -32.26 13.70
C SER A 443 17.23 -31.07 13.16
N TYR A 444 17.46 -30.73 11.89
CA TYR A 444 16.66 -29.74 11.15
C TYR A 444 15.20 -30.15 10.92
N SER A 445 14.80 -31.39 11.23
CA SER A 445 13.37 -31.73 11.26
C SER A 445 12.66 -31.16 12.48
N ASN A 446 13.36 -31.06 13.62
CA ASN A 446 12.79 -30.61 14.89
C ASN A 446 13.10 -29.12 15.16
N TYR A 447 14.29 -28.69 14.75
CA TYR A 447 14.87 -27.38 15.00
C TYR A 447 15.43 -26.85 13.69
N ARG A 448 14.61 -26.12 12.92
CA ARG A 448 14.98 -25.60 11.59
C ARG A 448 16.27 -24.78 11.67
N ALA A 449 17.05 -24.79 10.58
CA ALA A 449 18.28 -24.00 10.51
C ALA A 449 17.96 -22.53 10.80
N VAL A 450 16.95 -22.00 10.09
CA VAL A 450 16.22 -20.78 10.44
C VAL A 450 14.74 -21.08 10.31
N GLY A 451 13.96 -20.86 11.37
CA GLY A 451 12.54 -21.19 11.38
C GLY A 451 11.67 -20.13 12.04
N PHE A 452 10.48 -19.96 11.52
CA PHE A 452 9.39 -19.27 12.18
C PHE A 452 8.61 -20.27 13.03
N THR A 453 8.32 -19.94 14.29
CA THR A 453 7.39 -20.71 15.12
C THR A 453 6.21 -19.86 15.51
N LYS A 454 5.00 -20.23 15.06
CA LYS A 454 3.75 -19.75 15.65
C LYS A 454 3.58 -20.42 17.01
N CYS A 455 3.49 -19.63 18.06
CA CYS A 455 3.32 -20.17 19.40
C CYS A 455 1.92 -20.78 19.56
N LYS A 456 1.79 -21.78 20.45
CA LYS A 456 0.50 -22.28 20.92
C LYS A 456 -0.02 -21.42 22.07
N TYR A 457 -1.33 -21.44 22.31
CA TYR A 457 -1.92 -20.79 23.49
C TYR A 457 -1.38 -21.34 24.80
N LEU A 458 -1.42 -20.54 25.86
CA LEU A 458 -0.90 -20.90 27.18
C LEU A 458 -1.64 -22.10 27.80
N LYS A 459 -2.97 -22.08 27.78
CA LYS A 459 -3.83 -23.19 28.25
C LYS A 459 -5.24 -23.08 27.66
N ALA A 460 -6.03 -24.16 27.69
CA ALA A 460 -7.35 -24.17 27.05
C ALA A 460 -8.33 -23.10 27.58
N SER A 461 -8.14 -22.66 28.83
CA SER A 461 -8.89 -21.57 29.46
C SER A 461 -8.32 -20.17 29.20
N ASP A 462 -7.14 -20.06 28.58
CA ASP A 462 -6.48 -18.81 28.22
C ASP A 462 -5.88 -18.93 26.82
N LYS A 463 -6.75 -18.70 25.83
CA LYS A 463 -6.43 -18.82 24.39
C LYS A 463 -5.82 -17.55 23.80
N ASN A 464 -5.83 -16.45 24.55
CA ASN A 464 -5.39 -15.15 24.04
C ASN A 464 -3.90 -14.92 24.32
N ASN A 465 -3.35 -15.56 25.34
CA ASN A 465 -1.92 -15.52 25.65
C ASN A 465 -1.21 -16.75 25.10
N ASN A 466 0.01 -16.57 24.58
CA ASN A 466 0.82 -17.68 24.11
C ASN A 466 1.69 -18.27 25.23
N THR A 467 2.15 -19.50 25.01
CA THR A 467 2.89 -20.31 26.00
C THR A 467 4.21 -19.68 26.47
N TYR A 468 4.86 -18.85 25.66
CA TYR A 468 6.15 -18.24 25.98
C TYR A 468 6.02 -16.79 26.47
N GLY A 469 4.85 -16.17 26.31
CA GLY A 469 4.69 -14.72 26.42
C GLY A 469 5.39 -13.96 25.28
N ALA A 470 5.59 -14.61 24.13
CA ALA A 470 6.27 -14.04 22.97
C ALA A 470 5.48 -12.89 22.35
N TYR A 471 6.17 -11.85 21.91
CA TYR A 471 5.59 -10.77 21.14
C TYR A 471 5.07 -11.27 19.79
N MET A 472 3.97 -10.65 19.33
CA MET A 472 3.27 -11.02 18.09
C MET A 472 2.98 -12.54 17.94
N ASN A 473 2.93 -13.27 19.06
CA ASN A 473 2.64 -14.69 19.13
C ASN A 473 3.60 -15.60 18.31
N ASN A 474 4.82 -15.14 18.04
CA ASN A 474 5.76 -15.86 17.20
C ASN A 474 7.20 -15.81 17.75
N LEU A 475 8.06 -16.70 17.27
CA LEU A 475 9.47 -16.75 17.65
C LEU A 475 10.34 -17.14 16.44
N LEU A 476 11.47 -16.46 16.28
CA LEU A 476 12.56 -16.88 15.41
C LEU A 476 13.34 -18.03 16.06
N ASN A 477 13.42 -19.17 15.40
CA ASN A 477 14.14 -20.35 15.85
C ASN A 477 15.40 -20.55 15.02
N LEU A 478 16.53 -20.74 15.69
CA LEU A 478 17.85 -20.82 15.06
C LEU A 478 18.60 -22.07 15.48
N ASN A 479 19.02 -22.85 14.50
CA ASN A 479 19.90 -24.00 14.66
C ASN A 479 21.02 -23.92 13.60
N LEU A 480 21.96 -23.01 13.81
CA LEU A 480 22.96 -22.66 12.80
C LEU A 480 24.28 -23.45 12.94
N GLY A 481 24.40 -24.32 13.94
CA GLY A 481 25.64 -25.01 14.25
C GLY A 481 26.74 -24.08 14.80
N TYR A 482 27.89 -24.65 15.13
CA TYR A 482 29.02 -23.88 15.65
C TYR A 482 29.64 -23.00 14.56
N ALA A 483 29.87 -21.73 14.89
CA ALA A 483 30.30 -20.66 13.99
C ALA A 483 29.33 -20.39 12.82
N GLY A 484 28.09 -20.88 12.89
CA GLY A 484 27.03 -20.44 12.01
C GLY A 484 26.57 -19.04 12.38
N TRP A 485 26.03 -18.29 11.43
CA TRP A 485 25.64 -16.90 11.62
C TRP A 485 24.35 -16.54 10.87
N ILE A 486 23.69 -15.50 11.35
CA ILE A 486 22.55 -14.87 10.68
C ILE A 486 22.74 -13.35 10.74
N GLN A 487 22.32 -12.65 9.69
CA GLN A 487 22.46 -11.21 9.53
C GLN A 487 21.19 -10.60 8.96
N PHE A 488 20.71 -9.57 9.63
CA PHE A 488 19.50 -8.83 9.32
C PHE A 488 19.84 -7.37 8.99
N LYS A 489 18.93 -6.68 8.32
CA LYS A 489 18.89 -5.21 8.29
C LYS A 489 17.81 -4.76 9.27
N THR A 490 18.16 -3.90 10.23
CA THR A 490 17.20 -3.39 11.23
C THR A 490 16.13 -2.52 10.56
N PRO A 491 14.98 -2.26 11.23
CA PRO A 491 14.21 -1.05 10.95
C PRO A 491 15.09 0.19 11.18
N THR A 492 14.63 1.34 10.72
CA THR A 492 15.36 2.58 10.91
C THR A 492 15.40 2.92 12.40
N ILE A 493 16.61 3.08 12.91
CA ILE A 493 16.87 3.51 14.28
C ILE A 493 17.17 5.00 14.20
N ILE A 494 16.43 5.81 14.96
CA ILE A 494 16.67 7.25 15.04
C ILE A 494 18.04 7.49 15.65
N LYS A 495 18.77 8.51 15.18
CA LYS A 495 20.04 8.91 15.78
C LYS A 495 19.90 9.12 17.28
N GLY A 496 20.82 8.58 18.06
CA GLY A 496 20.84 8.77 19.51
C GLY A 496 21.43 7.59 20.25
N LYS A 497 21.25 7.60 21.58
CA LYS A 497 21.77 6.58 22.48
C LYS A 497 20.67 5.64 22.94
N TYR A 498 20.99 4.35 22.93
CA TYR A 498 20.05 3.29 23.27
C TYR A 498 20.67 2.26 24.20
N LYS A 499 19.84 1.74 25.10
CA LYS A 499 20.04 0.42 25.68
C LYS A 499 19.36 -0.60 24.75
N VAL A 500 20.07 -1.68 24.44
CA VAL A 500 19.58 -2.74 23.54
C VAL A 500 19.44 -4.05 24.29
N THR A 501 18.20 -4.56 24.34
CA THR A 501 17.84 -5.79 25.03
C THR A 501 17.29 -6.80 24.04
N LEU A 502 17.88 -8.01 24.01
CA LEU A 502 17.31 -9.15 23.32
C LEU A 502 16.27 -9.81 24.23
N HIS A 503 15.03 -9.86 23.77
CA HIS A 503 14.00 -10.70 24.34
C HIS A 503 14.00 -12.03 23.62
N TYR A 504 14.02 -13.11 24.39
CA TYR A 504 14.13 -14.46 23.87
C TYR A 504 13.31 -15.43 24.70
N ALA A 505 13.07 -16.61 24.14
CA ALA A 505 12.30 -17.66 24.79
C ALA A 505 13.15 -18.90 25.01
N SER A 506 12.79 -19.66 26.05
CA SER A 506 13.35 -20.98 26.35
C SER A 506 12.24 -22.00 26.47
N ASP A 507 12.41 -23.14 25.78
CA ASP A 507 11.59 -24.32 25.99
C ASP A 507 12.16 -25.23 27.09
N VAL A 508 11.38 -26.26 27.45
CA VAL A 508 11.73 -27.22 28.51
C VAL A 508 12.96 -28.09 28.18
N THR A 509 13.35 -28.19 26.92
CA THR A 509 14.50 -28.97 26.45
C THR A 509 15.83 -28.25 26.66
N MET A 510 15.79 -26.92 26.83
CA MET A 510 16.98 -26.07 26.96
C MET A 510 17.55 -25.94 28.37
N LYS A 511 16.99 -26.69 29.35
CA LYS A 511 17.41 -26.63 30.77
C LYS A 511 18.92 -26.77 30.99
N ASP A 512 19.60 -27.58 30.17
CA ASP A 512 21.04 -27.87 30.34
C ASP A 512 21.90 -26.66 29.96
N PHE A 513 21.35 -25.71 29.21
CA PHE A 513 21.99 -24.45 28.85
C PHE A 513 21.76 -23.35 29.90
N HIS A 514 20.88 -23.54 30.88
CA HIS A 514 20.54 -22.48 31.84
C HIS A 514 21.69 -22.12 32.79
N SER A 515 22.64 -23.03 32.99
CA SER A 515 23.81 -22.81 33.87
C SER A 515 24.95 -22.09 33.14
N ALA A 516 25.42 -22.66 32.03
CA ALA A 516 26.57 -22.14 31.28
C ALA A 516 26.18 -21.06 30.26
N GLY A 517 24.94 -21.10 29.77
CA GLY A 517 24.47 -20.36 28.62
C GLY A 517 24.95 -20.95 27.29
N SER A 518 24.45 -20.34 26.21
CA SER A 518 24.90 -20.55 24.85
C SER A 518 25.58 -19.29 24.33
N LEU A 519 26.89 -19.39 24.08
CA LEU A 519 27.71 -18.27 23.67
C LEU A 519 27.33 -17.82 22.26
N THR A 520 26.91 -16.56 22.15
CA THR A 520 26.57 -15.89 20.89
C THR A 520 27.26 -14.55 20.82
N LYS A 521 27.85 -14.23 19.67
CA LYS A 521 28.41 -12.91 19.38
C LYS A 521 27.39 -12.10 18.59
N PHE A 522 26.98 -10.95 19.10
CA PHE A 522 26.09 -9.99 18.46
C PHE A 522 26.89 -8.77 18.00
N GLN A 523 26.61 -8.27 16.80
CA GLN A 523 27.32 -7.14 16.20
C GLN A 523 26.36 -6.24 15.44
N PHE A 524 26.52 -4.92 15.60
CA PHE A 524 25.96 -3.94 14.67
C PHE A 524 27.06 -3.49 13.70
N ASP A 525 26.70 -3.31 12.43
CA ASP A 525 27.57 -2.88 11.32
C ASP A 525 28.98 -3.48 11.38
N PRO A 526 29.10 -4.82 11.28
CA PRO A 526 30.37 -5.53 11.50
C PRO A 526 31.49 -5.04 10.56
N ASP A 527 31.13 -4.52 9.39
CA ASP A 527 32.07 -4.00 8.40
C ASP A 527 32.75 -2.70 8.84
N LEU A 528 32.19 -1.97 9.81
CA LEU A 528 32.81 -0.77 10.40
C LEU A 528 33.88 -1.11 11.45
N GLY A 529 33.96 -2.36 11.91
CA GLY A 529 34.99 -2.80 12.88
C GLY A 529 34.90 -2.15 14.27
N LYS A 530 33.78 -1.50 14.61
CA LYS A 530 33.54 -0.86 15.92
C LYS A 530 33.45 -1.91 17.03
N SER A 531 34.44 -1.95 17.92
CA SER A 531 34.53 -2.95 19.00
C SER A 531 33.40 -2.84 20.02
N GLU A 532 32.97 -1.61 20.28
CA GLU A 532 31.88 -1.20 21.15
C GLU A 532 30.51 -1.63 20.62
N TRP A 533 30.41 -1.91 19.31
CA TRP A 533 29.21 -2.45 18.67
C TRP A 533 29.24 -3.98 18.57
N THR A 534 30.17 -4.64 19.28
CA THR A 534 30.29 -6.09 19.35
C THR A 534 30.13 -6.59 20.79
N LYS A 535 29.20 -7.52 21.01
CA LYS A 535 28.93 -8.13 22.31
C LYS A 535 29.00 -9.65 22.23
N ASN A 536 29.79 -10.28 23.09
CA ASN A 536 29.65 -11.70 23.40
C ASN A 536 28.69 -11.87 24.58
N ALA A 537 27.62 -12.65 24.40
CA ALA A 537 26.62 -12.88 25.43
C ALA A 537 26.25 -14.37 25.54
N GLN A 538 25.79 -14.76 26.73
CA GLN A 538 25.45 -16.15 27.06
C GLN A 538 23.93 -16.29 27.11
N VAL A 539 23.32 -16.64 25.99
CA VAL A 539 21.86 -16.85 25.90
C VAL A 539 21.46 -18.00 26.83
N TYR A 540 20.30 -17.92 27.49
CA TYR A 540 19.81 -18.86 28.51
C TYR A 540 20.50 -18.82 29.87
N LYS A 541 21.66 -18.18 30.01
CA LYS A 541 22.40 -18.20 31.28
C LYS A 541 21.61 -17.52 32.39
N GLY A 542 21.51 -18.20 33.54
CA GLY A 542 20.84 -17.69 34.73
C GLY A 542 19.35 -18.00 34.81
N LEU A 543 18.79 -18.70 33.82
CA LEU A 543 17.39 -19.14 33.87
C LEU A 543 17.17 -20.23 34.95
N PRO A 544 15.93 -20.38 35.46
CA PRO A 544 15.63 -21.39 36.48
C PRO A 544 15.95 -22.81 36.00
N THR A 545 16.65 -23.60 36.81
CA THR A 545 17.00 -25.01 36.49
C THR A 545 16.05 -26.03 37.10
N LYS A 546 15.18 -25.60 38.03
CA LYS A 546 14.15 -26.43 38.67
C LYS A 546 12.78 -25.96 38.21
N ASN A 547 11.85 -26.91 38.03
CA ASN A 547 10.49 -26.65 37.53
C ASN A 547 10.49 -25.87 36.21
N VAL A 548 11.39 -26.23 35.29
CA VAL A 548 11.53 -25.57 33.99
C VAL A 548 10.22 -25.66 33.23
N MET A 549 9.64 -24.50 32.95
CA MET A 549 8.50 -24.34 32.05
C MET A 549 8.95 -23.49 30.87
N TYR A 550 8.08 -23.37 29.88
CA TYR A 550 8.25 -22.36 28.83
C TYR A 550 8.34 -20.97 29.47
N CYS A 551 9.36 -20.21 29.11
CA CYS A 551 9.58 -18.88 29.67
C CYS A 551 10.18 -17.93 28.62
N SER A 552 9.86 -16.65 28.77
CA SER A 552 10.56 -15.53 28.14
C SER A 552 11.59 -14.96 29.11
N ALA A 553 12.64 -14.38 28.56
CA ALA A 553 13.71 -13.76 29.31
C ALA A 553 14.41 -12.67 28.51
N ASP A 554 15.14 -11.83 29.24
CA ASP A 554 15.76 -10.62 28.72
C ASP A 554 17.27 -10.73 28.84
N LEU A 555 17.98 -10.32 27.79
CA LEU A 555 19.43 -10.26 27.75
C LEU A 555 19.87 -8.90 27.24
N VAL A 556 20.38 -8.06 28.14
CA VAL A 556 20.96 -6.76 27.75
C VAL A 556 22.23 -7.01 26.94
N LEU A 557 22.17 -6.69 25.65
CA LEU A 557 23.31 -6.79 24.74
C LEU A 557 24.23 -5.59 24.95
N PHE A 558 23.65 -4.40 24.94
CA PHE A 558 24.35 -3.12 25.08
C PHE A 558 23.64 -2.27 26.13
N GLU A 559 24.33 -1.90 27.21
CA GLU A 559 23.82 -0.91 28.17
C GLU A 559 23.73 0.48 27.54
N THR A 560 24.63 0.75 26.58
CA THR A 560 24.67 1.98 25.80
C THR A 560 25.30 1.66 24.46
N ILE A 561 24.58 1.97 23.39
CA ILE A 561 25.07 2.06 22.01
C ILE A 561 24.62 3.40 21.44
N GLU A 562 25.50 4.09 20.72
CA GLU A 562 25.23 5.39 20.12
C GLU A 562 25.19 5.23 18.60
N PHE A 563 24.10 5.67 17.98
CA PHE A 563 23.94 5.75 16.53
C PHE A 563 24.09 7.20 16.10
N ASP A 564 24.99 7.45 15.15
CA ASP A 564 25.39 8.80 14.74
C ASP A 564 24.45 9.44 13.70
N SER A 565 23.55 8.64 13.10
CA SER A 565 22.54 9.07 12.13
C SER A 565 21.30 8.17 12.18
N SER A 566 20.16 8.67 11.71
CA SER A 566 18.93 7.89 11.65
C SER A 566 18.96 6.94 10.45
N ASN A 567 19.29 5.67 10.65
CA ASN A 567 19.45 4.73 9.55
C ASN A 567 19.11 3.29 9.95
N ARG A 568 19.06 2.41 8.95
CA ARG A 568 19.03 0.97 9.13
C ARG A 568 20.44 0.43 9.27
N HIS A 569 20.64 -0.47 10.22
CA HIS A 569 21.94 -1.06 10.54
C HIS A 569 21.94 -2.55 10.24
N LEU A 570 23.11 -3.08 9.89
CA LEU A 570 23.32 -4.53 9.78
C LEU A 570 23.45 -5.10 11.19
N PHE A 571 22.52 -5.97 11.58
CA PHE A 571 22.60 -6.72 12.83
C PHE A 571 23.02 -8.15 12.53
N LYS A 572 24.20 -8.56 13.02
CA LYS A 572 24.76 -9.90 12.82
C LYS A 572 24.88 -10.65 14.13
N ALA A 573 24.51 -11.91 14.13
CA ALA A 573 24.69 -12.81 15.25
C ALA A 573 25.41 -14.09 14.83
N ILE A 574 26.41 -14.49 15.60
CA ILE A 574 27.27 -15.66 15.34
C ILE A 574 27.20 -16.61 16.54
N MET A 575 26.77 -17.84 16.29
CA MET A 575 26.69 -18.88 17.31
C MET A 575 28.07 -19.47 17.58
N LEU A 576 28.64 -19.21 18.75
CA LEU A 576 30.00 -19.63 19.12
C LEU A 576 30.01 -20.70 20.22
N ASP A 577 28.88 -21.38 20.43
CA ASP A 577 28.76 -22.45 21.40
C ASP A 577 29.11 -23.81 20.78
N ILE A 578 30.15 -24.46 21.30
CA ILE A 578 30.62 -25.76 20.82
C ILE A 578 29.58 -26.87 21.03
N ASN A 579 28.64 -26.70 21.97
CA ASN A 579 27.55 -27.64 22.20
C ASN A 579 26.64 -27.81 20.98
N ALA A 580 26.64 -26.86 20.04
CA ALA A 580 25.95 -27.00 18.76
C ALA A 580 26.40 -28.24 17.97
N LYS A 581 27.65 -28.71 18.18
CA LYS A 581 28.19 -29.92 17.54
C LYS A 581 27.86 -31.22 18.28
N THR A 582 27.44 -31.16 19.53
CA THR A 582 27.35 -32.33 20.41
C THR A 582 25.96 -32.58 21.00
N ASN A 583 25.13 -31.54 21.12
CA ASN A 583 23.82 -31.63 21.75
C ASN A 583 22.70 -31.72 20.70
N SER A 584 21.85 -32.76 20.80
CA SER A 584 20.77 -33.05 19.85
C SER A 584 19.54 -32.14 19.97
N VAL A 585 19.47 -31.31 21.01
CA VAL A 585 18.39 -30.32 21.19
C VAL A 585 18.89 -28.89 21.11
N TYR A 586 20.14 -28.65 20.69
CA TYR A 586 20.67 -27.30 20.54
C TYR A 586 19.82 -26.46 19.57
N HIS A 587 19.27 -25.36 20.06
CA HIS A 587 18.64 -24.31 19.28
C HIS A 587 18.59 -23.02 20.10
N GLN A 588 18.30 -21.90 19.45
CA GLN A 588 17.93 -20.65 20.12
C GLN A 588 16.56 -20.18 19.65
N MET A 589 15.79 -19.54 20.52
CA MET A 589 14.46 -18.99 20.21
C MET A 589 14.45 -17.51 20.55
N TRP A 590 14.43 -16.63 19.56
CA TRP A 590 14.43 -15.18 19.74
C TRP A 590 13.05 -14.61 19.45
N ASP A 591 12.69 -13.57 20.20
CA ASP A 591 11.40 -12.89 20.09
C ASP A 591 11.61 -11.56 19.35
N TYR A 592 12.16 -10.56 20.04
CA TYR A 592 12.44 -9.24 19.47
C TYR A 592 13.66 -8.58 20.10
N LEU A 593 14.19 -7.57 19.42
CA LEU A 593 15.12 -6.60 20.00
C LEU A 593 14.38 -5.35 20.45
N LEU A 594 14.67 -4.91 21.67
CA LEU A 594 14.17 -3.65 22.22
C LEU A 594 15.31 -2.63 22.24
N PHE A 595 15.08 -1.49 21.59
CA PHE A 595 15.93 -0.30 21.67
C PHE A 595 15.24 0.70 22.57
N GLU A 596 15.75 0.89 23.78
CA GLU A 596 15.24 1.85 24.76
C GLU A 596 16.12 3.11 24.75
N PRO A 597 15.58 4.29 24.38
CA PRO A 597 16.32 5.54 24.47
C PRO A 597 16.90 5.78 25.86
N ILE A 598 18.15 6.24 25.91
CA ILE A 598 18.82 6.66 27.14
C ILE A 598 19.24 8.13 27.00
N LYS A 599 19.03 8.88 28.08
CA LYS A 599 19.32 10.32 28.15
C LYS A 599 20.79 10.63 28.37
#